data_AF-A0A485PTJ0-F1
#
_entry.id   AF-A0A485PTJ0-F1
#
_cell.length_a   1.000
_cell.length_b   1.000
_cell.length_c   1.000
_cell.angle_alpha   90.00
_cell.angle_beta   90.00
_cell.angle_gamma   90.00
#
_symmetry.space_group_name_H-M   'P 1'
#
loop_
_entity.id
_entity.type
_entity.pdbx_description
1 polymer ?
#
loop_
_entity_poly.entity_id
_entity_poly.type
_entity_poly.pdbx_seq_one_letter_code
_entity_poly.pdbx_strand_id
1 'polypeptide(L)'
;MRPLPPVGDVRLELSPSPPLPLPAVSGSPVGSSGRLMAASSSLVPDRLRLPLCFLGVFVCYFYYGILQEKITRGKYGEGAKPETFTFALTLVFIQCVINAVFAKILIQFFDTARVDRTRSWLYAACSVSYLGAMVSSNSALQFVNYPTQLLSLTLDGLTGVSQDHMRAHYQTGSNHMMLNINLWSTLLLGAGILFTGELWEFLSFAERYPTIIYNILLFGLTSALGQSFIFMTVVYFGPLTCSIITTTRKFFTILASVILFANPISPLQWVGTVLVFLGLGLDAKFGKGAKKTSH
;
A
#
# COMPACT_ATOMS: atom_id res chain seq x y z
N MET A 1 23.73 75.34 6.00
CA MET A 1 24.27 73.97 5.82
C MET A 1 23.78 73.11 6.98
N ARG A 2 22.83 72.20 6.74
CA ARG A 2 22.40 71.16 7.69
C ARG A 2 22.74 69.79 7.10
N PRO A 3 23.11 68.78 7.91
CA PRO A 3 23.61 67.51 7.42
C PRO A 3 22.48 66.60 6.94
N LEU A 4 22.79 65.73 5.96
CA LEU A 4 21.93 64.63 5.51
C LEU A 4 21.77 63.56 6.62
N PRO A 5 20.60 62.90 6.74
CA PRO A 5 20.40 61.79 7.65
C PRO A 5 21.07 60.50 7.13
N PRO A 6 21.33 59.51 8.00
CA PRO A 6 22.07 58.31 7.65
C PRO A 6 21.23 57.33 6.81
N VAL A 7 21.91 56.58 5.94
CA VAL A 7 21.37 55.47 5.16
C VAL A 7 20.95 54.36 6.11
N GLY A 8 19.65 54.21 6.32
CA GLY A 8 19.05 53.10 7.06
C GLY A 8 18.83 51.88 6.17
N ASP A 9 19.13 50.71 6.72
CA ASP A 9 19.03 49.39 6.11
C ASP A 9 17.71 49.14 5.36
N VAL A 10 17.82 48.74 4.09
CA VAL A 10 16.71 48.22 3.28
C VAL A 10 16.37 46.82 3.78
N ARG A 11 15.48 46.75 4.77
CA ARG A 11 14.80 45.50 5.15
C ARG A 11 13.63 45.31 4.19
N LEU A 12 13.77 44.35 3.26
CA LEU A 12 12.69 43.86 2.39
C LEU A 12 11.57 43.25 3.27
N GLU A 13 10.58 44.07 3.63
CA GLU A 13 9.30 43.58 4.15
C GLU A 13 8.51 42.98 2.97
N LEU A 14 8.59 41.65 2.81
CA LEU A 14 7.60 40.90 2.04
C LEU A 14 6.27 40.96 2.81
N SER A 15 5.40 41.90 2.45
CA SER A 15 4.01 41.91 2.91
C SER A 15 3.30 40.63 2.43
N PRO A 16 2.58 39.90 3.30
CA PRO A 16 1.76 38.77 2.85
C PRO A 16 0.61 39.29 1.97
N SER A 17 0.47 38.71 0.79
CA SER A 17 -0.62 39.01 -0.14
C SER A 17 -1.98 38.71 0.51
N PRO A 18 -3.03 39.52 0.23
CA PRO A 18 -4.35 39.27 0.76
C PRO A 18 -4.91 37.96 0.19
N PRO A 19 -5.70 37.20 0.97
CA PRO A 19 -6.33 35.98 0.48
C PRO A 19 -7.28 36.30 -0.67
N LEU A 20 -7.13 35.58 -1.79
CA LEU A 20 -8.07 35.65 -2.91
C LEU A 20 -9.48 35.26 -2.43
N PRO A 21 -10.52 36.01 -2.81
CA PRO A 21 -11.90 35.65 -2.47
C PRO A 21 -12.27 34.33 -3.17
N LEU A 22 -12.65 33.33 -2.37
CA LEU A 22 -13.25 32.09 -2.87
C LEU A 22 -14.60 32.41 -3.53
N PRO A 23 -14.93 31.84 -4.70
CA PRO A 23 -16.25 32.01 -5.28
C PRO A 23 -17.31 31.40 -4.36
N ALA A 24 -18.34 32.19 -4.06
CA ALA A 24 -19.50 31.78 -3.29
C ALA A 24 -20.19 30.60 -3.98
N VAL A 25 -20.18 29.43 -3.34
CA VAL A 25 -20.96 28.26 -3.77
C VAL A 25 -22.42 28.55 -3.44
N SER A 26 -23.16 29.04 -4.43
CA SER A 26 -24.62 29.09 -4.39
C SER A 26 -25.17 27.67 -4.28
N GLY A 27 -26.07 27.46 -3.31
CA GLY A 27 -26.69 26.17 -3.05
C GLY A 27 -27.54 25.71 -4.23
N SER A 28 -27.10 24.65 -4.92
CA SER A 28 -27.93 23.88 -5.83
C SER A 28 -28.72 22.82 -5.04
N PRO A 29 -29.98 22.52 -5.42
CA PRO A 29 -30.82 21.63 -4.65
C PRO A 29 -30.26 20.20 -4.68
N VAL A 30 -30.21 19.57 -3.51
CA VAL A 30 -29.80 18.18 -3.31
C VAL A 30 -30.67 17.27 -4.18
N GLY A 31 -30.15 16.90 -5.35
CA GLY A 31 -30.75 15.90 -6.23
C GLY A 31 -30.84 14.56 -5.51
N SER A 32 -31.86 13.78 -5.83
CA SER A 32 -32.17 12.45 -5.27
C SER A 32 -30.96 11.50 -5.19
N SER A 33 -29.96 11.63 -6.07
CA SER A 33 -28.70 10.87 -6.04
C SER A 33 -27.77 11.19 -4.87
N GLY A 34 -27.87 12.36 -4.25
CA GLY A 34 -27.11 12.73 -3.05
C GLY A 34 -27.50 11.92 -1.80
N ARG A 35 -28.72 11.35 -1.77
CA ARG A 35 -29.16 10.47 -0.68
C ARG A 35 -28.56 9.07 -0.79
N LEU A 36 -28.22 8.60 -1.99
CA LEU A 36 -27.63 7.27 -2.19
C LEU A 36 -26.16 7.19 -1.76
N MET A 37 -25.41 8.28 -1.83
CA MET A 37 -23.97 8.30 -1.45
C MET A 37 -23.75 8.57 0.04
N ALA A 38 -24.64 9.32 0.68
CA ALA A 38 -24.78 9.28 2.13
C ALA A 38 -25.11 7.84 2.60
N ALA A 39 -25.90 7.08 1.81
CA ALA A 39 -26.19 5.68 2.10
C ALA A 39 -24.95 4.78 2.08
N SER A 40 -24.05 4.90 1.09
CA SER A 40 -22.84 4.05 0.98
C SER A 40 -21.75 4.34 2.01
N SER A 41 -21.60 5.60 2.42
CA SER A 41 -20.74 5.97 3.56
C SER A 41 -21.38 5.66 4.93
N SER A 42 -22.71 5.44 4.95
CA SER A 42 -23.51 5.00 6.11
C SER A 42 -23.80 3.49 6.18
N LEU A 43 -23.39 2.69 5.19
CA LEU A 43 -23.76 1.26 5.10
C LEU A 43 -22.96 0.36 6.06
N VAL A 44 -21.77 0.82 6.48
CA VAL A 44 -20.94 0.11 7.47
C VAL A 44 -20.81 0.98 8.71
N PRO A 45 -21.38 0.57 9.87
CA PRO A 45 -21.25 1.29 11.12
C PRO A 45 -19.77 1.54 11.46
N ASP A 46 -19.43 2.70 12.04
CA ASP A 46 -18.04 3.07 12.38
C ASP A 46 -17.32 1.98 13.20
N ARG A 47 -18.06 1.32 14.10
CA ARG A 47 -17.57 0.21 14.93
C ARG A 47 -17.20 -1.05 14.14
N LEU A 48 -17.79 -1.23 12.97
CA LEU A 48 -17.58 -2.39 12.11
C LEU A 48 -16.46 -2.17 11.09
N ARG A 49 -16.02 -0.92 10.86
CA ARG A 49 -14.98 -0.60 9.86
C ARG A 49 -13.63 -1.24 10.19
N LEU A 50 -13.20 -1.15 11.44
CA LEU A 50 -11.92 -1.76 11.87
C LEU A 50 -11.94 -3.30 11.77
N PRO A 51 -12.94 -4.03 12.31
CA PRO A 51 -12.97 -5.49 12.16
C PRO A 51 -13.16 -5.92 10.71
N LEU A 52 -13.89 -5.17 9.89
CA LEU A 52 -14.01 -5.44 8.45
C LEU A 52 -12.65 -5.28 7.75
N CYS A 53 -11.92 -4.19 8.00
CA CYS A 53 -10.57 -4.00 7.46
C CYS A 53 -9.60 -5.10 7.94
N PHE A 54 -9.64 -5.43 9.22
CA PHE A 54 -8.80 -6.49 9.80
C PHE A 54 -9.07 -7.84 9.13
N LEU A 55 -10.33 -8.25 9.07
CA LEU A 55 -10.73 -9.53 8.49
C LEU A 55 -10.46 -9.56 6.98
N GLY A 56 -10.75 -8.47 6.27
CA GLY A 56 -10.48 -8.33 4.84
C GLY A 56 -8.99 -8.45 4.52
N VAL A 57 -8.13 -7.71 5.24
CA VAL A 57 -6.67 -7.84 5.10
C VAL A 57 -6.21 -9.26 5.43
N PHE A 58 -6.74 -9.85 6.51
CA PHE A 58 -6.36 -11.19 6.93
C PHE A 58 -6.70 -12.23 5.85
N VAL A 59 -7.97 -12.32 5.43
CA VAL A 59 -8.46 -13.33 4.49
C VAL A 59 -7.84 -13.15 3.11
N CYS A 60 -7.87 -11.93 2.56
CA CYS A 60 -7.34 -11.67 1.22
C CYS A 60 -5.84 -11.97 1.17
N TYR A 61 -5.05 -11.47 2.13
CA TYR A 61 -3.60 -11.68 2.07
C TYR A 61 -3.14 -13.06 2.54
N PHE A 62 -3.98 -13.80 3.28
CA PHE A 62 -3.73 -15.22 3.53
C PHE A 62 -3.87 -16.01 2.23
N TYR A 63 -4.98 -15.81 1.51
CA TYR A 63 -5.19 -16.46 0.20
C TYR A 63 -4.15 -16.04 -0.84
N TYR A 64 -3.81 -14.75 -0.88
CA TYR A 64 -2.71 -14.21 -1.68
C TYR A 64 -1.41 -14.96 -1.42
N GLY A 65 -1.06 -15.21 -0.14
CA GLY A 65 0.16 -15.93 0.23
C GLY A 65 0.18 -17.36 -0.29
N ILE A 66 -0.95 -18.08 -0.20
CA ILE A 66 -1.09 -19.43 -0.76
C ILE A 66 -0.89 -19.41 -2.27
N LEU A 67 -1.53 -18.47 -2.97
CA LEU A 67 -1.36 -18.34 -4.43
C LEU A 67 0.06 -17.96 -4.81
N GLN A 68 0.69 -17.06 -4.05
CA GLN A 68 2.07 -16.65 -4.26
C GLN A 68 3.02 -17.84 -4.14
N GLU A 69 2.88 -18.64 -3.09
CA GLU A 69 3.68 -19.84 -2.88
C GLU A 69 3.41 -20.88 -3.99
N LYS A 70 2.14 -21.10 -4.36
CA LYS A 70 1.77 -22.00 -5.46
C LYS A 70 2.38 -21.55 -6.80
N ILE A 71 2.40 -20.25 -7.09
CA ILE A 71 2.97 -19.70 -8.31
C ILE A 71 4.49 -19.86 -8.30
N THR A 72 5.15 -19.37 -7.25
CA THR A 72 6.63 -19.26 -7.16
C THR A 72 7.34 -20.58 -6.88
N ARG A 73 6.77 -21.46 -6.05
CA ARG A 73 7.34 -22.77 -5.70
C ARG A 73 6.69 -23.93 -6.44
N GLY A 74 5.65 -23.66 -7.23
CA GLY A 74 5.04 -24.64 -8.11
C GLY A 74 6.08 -25.26 -9.04
N LYS A 75 6.02 -26.57 -9.19
CA LYS A 75 6.81 -27.33 -10.17
C LYS A 75 5.96 -27.47 -11.44
N TYR A 76 6.46 -26.93 -12.54
CA TYR A 76 5.77 -26.93 -13.83
C TYR A 76 6.49 -27.89 -14.79
N GLY A 77 5.72 -28.78 -15.43
CA GLY A 77 6.22 -29.82 -16.34
C GLY A 77 6.25 -31.23 -15.71
N GLU A 78 5.94 -32.24 -16.51
CA GLU A 78 6.08 -33.66 -16.13
C GLU A 78 7.42 -34.19 -16.65
N GLY A 79 8.41 -34.34 -15.76
CA GLY A 79 9.73 -34.86 -16.14
C GLY A 79 10.81 -34.77 -15.05
N ALA A 80 12.02 -35.22 -15.37
CA ALA A 80 13.17 -35.29 -14.45
C ALA A 80 13.75 -33.92 -14.03
N LYS A 81 13.34 -32.82 -14.68
CA LYS A 81 13.74 -31.43 -14.35
C LYS A 81 12.50 -30.52 -14.39
N PRO A 82 11.71 -30.45 -13.30
CA PRO A 82 10.59 -29.52 -13.22
C PRO A 82 11.09 -28.06 -13.25
N GLU A 83 10.43 -27.22 -14.03
CA GLU A 83 10.71 -25.78 -14.09
C GLU A 83 9.98 -25.06 -12.95
N THR A 84 10.57 -24.00 -12.41
CA THR A 84 9.98 -23.16 -11.36
C THR A 84 9.79 -21.74 -11.87
N PHE A 85 8.82 -21.03 -11.32
CA PHE A 85 8.54 -19.66 -11.73
C PHE A 85 9.57 -18.66 -11.18
N THR A 86 10.35 -18.05 -12.08
CA THR A 86 11.41 -17.07 -11.74
C THR A 86 11.10 -15.64 -12.18
N PHE A 87 9.94 -15.42 -12.81
CA PHE A 87 9.57 -14.13 -13.41
C PHE A 87 8.92 -13.16 -12.42
N ALA A 88 9.70 -12.77 -11.40
CA ALA A 88 9.22 -11.96 -10.28
C ALA A 88 8.80 -10.54 -10.69
N LEU A 89 9.55 -9.88 -11.60
CA LEU A 89 9.22 -8.52 -12.03
C LEU A 89 7.91 -8.51 -12.83
N THR A 90 7.75 -9.50 -13.71
CA THR A 90 6.56 -9.67 -14.54
C THR A 90 5.32 -9.95 -13.70
N LEU A 91 5.44 -10.79 -12.67
CA LEU A 91 4.35 -11.06 -11.72
C LEU A 91 3.88 -9.79 -11.00
N VAL A 92 4.82 -9.02 -10.44
CA VAL A 92 4.50 -7.78 -9.72
C VAL A 92 3.96 -6.71 -10.68
N PHE A 93 4.43 -6.66 -11.92
CA PHE A 93 3.90 -5.75 -12.94
C PHE A 93 2.43 -6.05 -13.27
N ILE A 94 2.09 -7.31 -13.56
CA ILE A 94 0.71 -7.73 -13.83
C ILE A 94 -0.18 -7.39 -12.62
N GLN A 95 0.32 -7.65 -11.41
CA GLN A 95 -0.37 -7.29 -10.17
C GLN A 95 -0.63 -5.78 -10.06
N CYS A 96 0.36 -4.93 -10.33
CA CYS A 96 0.20 -3.47 -10.31
C CYS A 96 -0.83 -2.99 -11.35
N VAL A 97 -0.83 -3.55 -12.55
CA VAL A 97 -1.84 -3.24 -13.58
C VAL A 97 -3.24 -3.60 -13.09
N ILE A 98 -3.43 -4.80 -12.55
CA ILE A 98 -4.74 -5.25 -12.04
C ILE A 98 -5.20 -4.35 -10.89
N ASN A 99 -4.32 -4.02 -9.94
CA ASN A 99 -4.64 -3.13 -8.82
C ASN A 99 -5.05 -1.72 -9.31
N ALA A 100 -4.35 -1.16 -10.30
CA ALA A 100 -4.67 0.14 -10.86
C ALA A 100 -6.01 0.12 -11.61
N VAL A 101 -6.27 -0.91 -12.42
CA VAL A 101 -7.56 -1.09 -13.10
C VAL A 101 -8.69 -1.24 -12.08
N PHE A 102 -8.51 -2.06 -11.05
CA PHE A 102 -9.48 -2.25 -9.99
C PHE A 102 -9.76 -0.95 -9.22
N ALA A 103 -8.72 -0.18 -8.87
CA ALA A 103 -8.86 1.13 -8.25
C ALA A 103 -9.66 2.09 -9.13
N LYS A 104 -9.37 2.12 -10.44
CA LYS A 104 -10.09 2.96 -11.40
C LYS A 104 -11.56 2.58 -11.50
N ILE A 105 -11.87 1.28 -11.53
CA ILE A 105 -13.24 0.76 -11.50
C ILE A 105 -13.92 1.23 -10.21
N LEU A 106 -13.30 1.06 -9.03
CA LEU A 106 -13.87 1.54 -7.77
C LEU A 106 -14.15 3.04 -7.77
N ILE A 107 -13.24 3.87 -8.30
CA ILE A 107 -13.44 5.32 -8.41
C ILE A 107 -14.63 5.63 -9.34
N GLN A 108 -14.71 4.96 -10.50
CA GLN A 108 -15.80 5.19 -11.45
C GLN A 108 -17.18 4.84 -10.87
N PHE A 109 -17.27 3.75 -10.09
CA PHE A 109 -18.54 3.29 -9.51
C PHE A 109 -18.89 3.95 -8.17
N PHE A 110 -17.91 4.31 -7.34
CA PHE A 110 -18.13 4.76 -5.96
C PHE A 110 -17.66 6.19 -5.67
N ASP A 111 -16.87 6.83 -6.53
CA ASP A 111 -16.14 8.06 -6.19
C ASP A 111 -16.09 9.05 -7.37
N THR A 112 -17.22 9.69 -7.69
CA THR A 112 -17.31 10.63 -8.83
C THR A 112 -16.80 12.05 -8.49
N ALA A 113 -16.47 12.39 -7.23
CA ALA A 113 -16.48 13.79 -6.79
C ALA A 113 -15.19 14.37 -6.16
N ARG A 114 -14.07 13.65 -6.06
CA ARG A 114 -12.84 14.22 -5.46
C ARG A 114 -11.67 14.21 -6.44
N VAL A 115 -11.36 15.40 -6.99
CA VAL A 115 -10.11 15.61 -7.72
C VAL A 115 -8.96 15.62 -6.73
N ASP A 116 -8.12 14.59 -6.79
CA ASP A 116 -6.89 14.52 -6.01
C ASP A 116 -5.91 15.63 -6.43
N ARG A 117 -5.49 16.46 -5.47
CA ARG A 117 -4.54 17.58 -5.69
C ARG A 117 -3.11 17.25 -5.28
N THR A 118 -2.82 15.99 -4.96
CA THR A 118 -1.50 15.56 -4.51
C THR A 118 -0.48 15.64 -5.63
N ARG A 119 0.72 16.12 -5.29
CA ARG A 119 1.82 16.27 -6.26
C ARG A 119 2.29 14.90 -6.75
N SER A 120 2.31 14.68 -8.06
CA SER A 120 2.69 13.39 -8.67
C SER A 120 4.07 12.87 -8.25
N TRP A 121 5.04 13.75 -7.94
CA TRP A 121 6.36 13.33 -7.43
C TRP A 121 6.28 12.58 -6.09
N LEU A 122 5.34 12.93 -5.21
CA LEU A 122 5.15 12.23 -3.94
C LEU A 122 4.65 10.80 -4.20
N TYR A 123 3.78 10.63 -5.18
CA TYR A 123 3.36 9.30 -5.64
C TYR A 123 4.51 8.52 -6.27
N ALA A 124 5.35 9.17 -7.07
CA ALA A 124 6.55 8.52 -7.61
C ALA A 124 7.50 8.06 -6.49
N ALA A 125 7.82 8.91 -5.51
CA ALA A 125 8.67 8.54 -4.38
C ALA A 125 8.08 7.40 -3.54
N CYS A 126 6.79 7.46 -3.22
CA CYS A 126 6.07 6.40 -2.51
C CYS A 126 6.01 5.09 -3.32
N SER A 127 5.88 5.19 -4.64
CA SER A 127 5.85 4.02 -5.52
C SER A 127 7.19 3.28 -5.54
N VAL A 128 8.33 3.97 -5.38
CA VAL A 128 9.65 3.33 -5.33
C VAL A 128 9.79 2.44 -4.09
N SER A 129 9.45 2.95 -2.90
CA SER A 129 9.48 2.14 -1.68
C SER A 129 8.47 0.99 -1.76
N TYR A 130 7.27 1.26 -2.27
CA TYR A 130 6.22 0.25 -2.41
C TYR A 130 6.62 -0.87 -3.39
N LEU A 131 7.19 -0.53 -4.54
CA LEU A 131 7.70 -1.50 -5.50
C LEU A 131 8.83 -2.34 -4.91
N GLY A 132 9.78 -1.70 -4.24
CA GLY A 132 10.89 -2.41 -3.62
C GLY A 132 10.38 -3.40 -2.56
N ALA A 133 9.35 -3.03 -1.78
CA ALA A 133 8.75 -3.94 -0.81
C ALA A 133 8.10 -5.16 -1.48
N MET A 134 7.36 -4.96 -2.57
CA MET A 134 6.63 -6.00 -3.30
C MET A 134 7.58 -6.94 -4.04
N VAL A 135 8.55 -6.40 -4.78
CA VAL A 135 9.58 -7.19 -5.49
C VAL A 135 10.40 -7.98 -4.47
N SER A 136 10.88 -7.33 -3.41
CA SER A 136 11.68 -8.00 -2.38
C SER A 136 10.89 -9.10 -1.66
N SER A 137 9.60 -8.89 -1.38
CA SER A 137 8.72 -9.92 -0.80
C SER A 137 8.54 -11.12 -1.72
N ASN A 138 8.50 -10.91 -3.04
CA ASN A 138 8.36 -12.00 -3.99
C ASN A 138 9.68 -12.75 -4.19
N SER A 139 10.79 -12.02 -4.25
CA SER A 139 12.13 -12.59 -4.32
C SER A 139 12.53 -13.33 -3.03
N ALA A 140 12.00 -12.95 -1.86
CA ALA A 140 12.27 -13.63 -0.59
C ALA A 140 11.81 -15.10 -0.56
N LEU A 141 10.90 -15.49 -1.44
CA LEU A 141 10.49 -16.90 -1.59
C LEU A 141 11.43 -17.72 -2.49
N GLN A 142 12.24 -17.04 -3.30
CA GLN A 142 13.15 -17.62 -4.30
C GLN A 142 14.63 -17.57 -3.84
N PHE A 143 15.04 -16.53 -3.12
CA PHE A 143 16.39 -16.29 -2.61
C PHE A 143 16.42 -16.29 -1.06
N VAL A 144 17.60 -16.13 -0.44
CA VAL A 144 17.80 -16.20 1.02
C VAL A 144 16.70 -15.46 1.79
N ASN A 145 15.85 -16.21 2.51
CA ASN A 145 14.59 -15.74 3.08
C ASN A 145 14.74 -14.55 4.07
N TYR A 146 15.83 -14.46 4.84
CA TYR A 146 15.90 -13.51 5.96
C TYR A 146 16.22 -12.05 5.55
N PRO A 147 17.28 -11.76 4.77
CA PRO A 147 17.66 -10.38 4.45
C PRO A 147 16.65 -9.69 3.53
N THR A 148 16.13 -10.42 2.55
CA THR A 148 15.09 -9.93 1.62
C THR A 148 13.78 -9.65 2.35
N GLN A 149 13.37 -10.51 3.28
CA GLN A 149 12.19 -10.25 4.10
C GLN A 149 12.33 -9.00 4.99
N LEU A 150 13.51 -8.78 5.57
CA LEU A 150 13.78 -7.58 6.37
C LEU A 150 13.75 -6.31 5.52
N LEU A 151 14.32 -6.37 4.32
CA LEU A 151 14.27 -5.28 3.36
C LEU A 151 12.83 -4.94 2.98
N SER A 152 12.03 -5.96 2.65
CA SER A 152 10.61 -5.79 2.31
C SER A 152 9.84 -5.08 3.43
N LEU A 153 10.00 -5.52 4.69
CA LEU A 153 9.36 -4.89 5.85
C LEU A 153 9.79 -3.44 6.08
N THR A 154 11.06 -3.13 5.83
CA THR A 154 11.59 -1.77 5.97
C THR A 154 10.98 -0.84 4.92
N LEU A 155 10.86 -1.33 3.68
CA LEU A 155 10.27 -0.59 2.57
C LEU A 155 8.75 -0.42 2.71
N ASP A 156 8.04 -1.41 3.27
CA ASP A 156 6.64 -1.29 3.68
C ASP A 156 6.47 -0.16 4.71
N GLY A 157 7.37 -0.07 5.70
CA GLY A 157 7.38 1.00 6.70
C GLY A 157 7.57 2.40 6.08
N LEU A 158 8.55 2.56 5.18
CA LEU A 158 8.78 3.82 4.46
C LEU A 158 7.59 4.22 3.58
N THR A 159 6.93 3.23 2.97
CA THR A 159 5.70 3.44 2.19
C THR A 159 4.60 3.97 3.10
N GLY A 160 4.41 3.37 4.29
CA GLY A 160 3.45 3.82 5.29
C GLY A 160 3.69 5.27 5.74
N VAL A 161 4.95 5.66 5.99
CA VAL A 161 5.31 7.06 6.34
C VAL A 161 4.97 8.02 5.20
N SER A 162 5.30 7.65 3.96
CA SER A 162 4.98 8.46 2.77
C SER A 162 3.47 8.61 2.59
N GLN A 163 2.70 7.54 2.83
CA GLN A 163 1.24 7.56 2.79
C GLN A 163 0.64 8.43 3.89
N ASP A 164 1.22 8.40 5.11
CA ASP A 164 0.77 9.27 6.20
C ASP A 164 0.96 10.75 5.85
N HIS A 165 2.12 11.09 5.29
CA HIS A 165 2.40 12.44 4.81
C HIS A 165 1.35 12.87 3.78
N MET A 166 1.08 12.04 2.76
CA MET A 166 0.09 12.34 1.73
C MET A 166 -1.31 12.51 2.33
N ARG A 167 -1.71 11.64 3.26
CA ARG A 167 -2.99 11.73 3.96
C ARG A 167 -3.09 13.02 4.78
N ALA A 168 -2.08 13.35 5.58
CA ALA A 168 -2.09 14.48 6.50
C ALA A 168 -2.15 15.82 5.76
N HIS A 169 -1.36 15.96 4.68
CA HIS A 169 -1.21 17.23 3.97
C HIS A 169 -2.18 17.43 2.79
N TYR A 170 -2.65 16.35 2.16
CA TYR A 170 -3.46 16.43 0.94
C TYR A 170 -4.84 15.75 1.05
N GLN A 171 -5.16 15.07 2.17
CA GLN A 171 -6.46 14.42 2.43
C GLN A 171 -6.92 13.51 1.28
N THR A 172 -5.99 12.71 0.76
CA THR A 172 -6.20 11.83 -0.38
C THR A 172 -7.23 10.74 -0.10
N GLY A 173 -8.10 10.49 -1.08
CA GLY A 173 -9.00 9.34 -1.05
C GLY A 173 -8.22 8.02 -1.17
N SER A 174 -8.72 6.99 -0.50
CA SER A 174 -8.11 5.65 -0.49
C SER A 174 -7.92 5.06 -1.88
N ASN A 175 -8.98 5.10 -2.71
CA ASN A 175 -8.95 4.56 -4.05
C ASN A 175 -8.02 5.36 -4.98
N HIS A 176 -7.96 6.69 -4.82
CA HIS A 176 -7.05 7.56 -5.57
C HIS A 176 -5.59 7.30 -5.23
N MET A 177 -5.29 7.11 -3.94
CA MET A 177 -3.95 6.75 -3.49
C MET A 177 -3.51 5.39 -4.04
N MET A 178 -4.41 4.39 -4.03
CA MET A 178 -4.16 3.07 -4.62
C MET A 178 -3.93 3.16 -6.14
N LEU A 179 -4.74 3.94 -6.86
CA LEU A 179 -4.61 4.13 -8.31
C LEU A 179 -3.27 4.78 -8.67
N ASN A 180 -2.96 5.94 -8.07
CA ASN A 180 -1.78 6.73 -8.44
C ASN A 180 -0.47 6.01 -8.10
N ILE A 181 -0.40 5.35 -6.93
CA ILE A 181 0.78 4.57 -6.55
C ILE A 181 0.96 3.40 -7.53
N ASN A 182 -0.08 2.59 -7.79
CA ASN A 182 0.06 1.44 -8.69
C ASN A 182 0.30 1.86 -10.16
N LEU A 183 -0.19 3.03 -10.61
CA LEU A 183 0.13 3.57 -11.94
C LEU A 183 1.61 3.94 -12.06
N TRP A 184 2.16 4.70 -11.12
CA TRP A 184 3.59 5.03 -11.10
C TRP A 184 4.45 3.76 -10.98
N SER A 185 4.02 2.81 -10.15
CA SER A 185 4.65 1.50 -10.03
C SER A 185 4.68 0.72 -11.35
N THR A 186 3.59 0.75 -12.10
CA THR A 186 3.49 0.10 -13.42
C THR A 186 4.47 0.72 -14.41
N LEU A 187 4.63 2.05 -14.41
CA LEU A 187 5.58 2.74 -15.29
C LEU A 187 7.03 2.35 -14.99
N LEU A 188 7.41 2.38 -13.70
CA LEU A 188 8.76 2.04 -13.25
C LEU A 188 9.10 0.56 -13.52
N LEU A 189 8.19 -0.36 -13.19
CA LEU A 189 8.39 -1.78 -13.47
C LEU A 189 8.36 -2.08 -14.96
N GLY A 190 7.50 -1.41 -15.74
CA GLY A 190 7.45 -1.55 -17.19
C GLY A 190 8.80 -1.24 -17.83
N ALA A 191 9.45 -0.15 -17.39
CA ALA A 191 10.82 0.16 -17.84
C ALA A 191 11.83 -0.93 -17.44
N GLY A 192 11.74 -1.45 -16.20
CA GLY A 192 12.61 -2.54 -15.73
C GLY A 192 12.41 -3.85 -16.50
N ILE A 193 11.17 -4.18 -16.87
CA ILE A 193 10.83 -5.37 -17.66
C ILE A 193 11.32 -5.23 -19.10
N LEU A 194 11.17 -4.05 -19.71
CA LEU A 194 11.67 -3.78 -21.04
C LEU A 194 13.21 -3.90 -21.10
N PHE A 195 13.89 -3.46 -20.03
CA PHE A 195 15.34 -3.58 -19.92
C PHE A 195 15.82 -5.03 -19.69
N THR A 196 15.12 -5.80 -18.86
CA THR A 196 15.51 -7.18 -18.52
C THR A 196 15.07 -8.21 -19.57
N GLY A 197 14.03 -7.92 -20.35
CA GLY A 197 13.44 -8.87 -21.30
C GLY A 197 12.61 -9.98 -20.66
N GLU A 198 12.40 -9.95 -19.34
CA GLU A 198 11.75 -11.01 -18.56
C GLU A 198 10.33 -11.35 -19.05
N LEU A 199 9.63 -10.36 -19.63
CA LEU A 199 8.28 -10.55 -20.16
C LEU A 199 8.23 -11.57 -21.30
N TRP A 200 9.23 -11.56 -22.19
CA TRP A 200 9.24 -12.48 -23.34
C TRP A 200 9.46 -13.91 -22.89
N GLU A 201 10.34 -14.12 -21.91
CA GLU A 201 10.57 -15.42 -21.30
C GLU A 201 9.32 -15.90 -20.56
N PHE A 202 8.67 -15.01 -19.79
CA PHE A 202 7.40 -15.30 -19.13
C PHE A 202 6.31 -15.71 -20.12
N LEU A 203 6.18 -15.02 -21.26
CA LEU A 203 5.18 -15.37 -22.27
C LEU A 203 5.41 -16.77 -22.84
N SER A 204 6.67 -17.13 -23.13
CA SER A 204 7.02 -18.48 -23.58
C SER A 204 6.71 -19.56 -22.53
N PHE A 205 6.92 -19.23 -21.25
CA PHE A 205 6.59 -20.10 -20.12
C PHE A 205 5.08 -20.24 -19.94
N ALA A 206 4.33 -19.15 -20.06
CA ALA A 206 2.88 -19.12 -19.92
C ALA A 206 2.18 -19.86 -21.07
N GLU A 207 2.74 -19.83 -22.27
CA GLU A 207 2.27 -20.63 -23.42
C GLU A 207 2.47 -22.13 -23.18
N ARG A 208 3.60 -22.51 -22.57
CA ARG A 208 3.88 -23.91 -22.19
C ARG A 208 3.00 -24.41 -21.05
N TYR A 209 2.67 -23.53 -20.09
CA TYR A 209 1.90 -23.87 -18.88
C TYR A 209 0.71 -22.92 -18.68
N PRO A 210 -0.36 -23.03 -19.49
CA PRO A 210 -1.46 -22.05 -19.51
C PRO A 210 -2.22 -21.94 -18.18
N THR A 211 -2.19 -22.98 -17.35
CA THR A 211 -2.77 -22.96 -16.00
C THR A 211 -2.17 -21.89 -15.10
N ILE A 212 -0.94 -21.42 -15.37
CA ILE A 212 -0.32 -20.36 -14.56
C ILE A 212 -1.04 -19.03 -14.71
N ILE A 213 -1.60 -18.74 -15.89
CA ILE A 213 -2.30 -17.48 -16.18
C ILE A 213 -3.49 -17.33 -15.23
N TYR A 214 -4.26 -18.40 -15.01
CA TYR A 214 -5.38 -18.37 -14.07
C TYR A 214 -4.93 -18.07 -12.63
N ASN A 215 -3.84 -18.73 -12.17
CA ASN A 215 -3.30 -18.46 -10.83
C ASN A 215 -2.81 -17.01 -10.70
N ILE A 216 -2.16 -16.45 -11.73
CA ILE A 216 -1.67 -15.07 -11.76
C ILE A 216 -2.83 -14.06 -11.75
N LEU A 217 -3.88 -14.29 -12.53
CA LEU A 217 -5.06 -13.43 -12.54
C LEU A 217 -5.76 -13.44 -11.17
N LEU A 218 -5.95 -14.62 -10.58
CA LEU A 218 -6.55 -14.76 -9.27
C LEU A 218 -5.67 -14.13 -8.18
N PHE A 219 -4.36 -14.23 -8.31
CA PHE A 219 -3.37 -13.59 -7.44
C PHE A 219 -3.48 -12.07 -7.52
N GLY A 220 -3.57 -11.51 -8.74
CA GLY A 220 -3.76 -10.08 -8.97
C GLY A 220 -5.10 -9.56 -8.44
N LEU A 221 -6.20 -10.28 -8.64
CA LEU A 221 -7.52 -9.89 -8.13
C LEU A 221 -7.56 -9.93 -6.59
N THR A 222 -7.02 -10.99 -6.00
CA THR A 222 -6.92 -11.12 -4.53
C THR A 222 -6.05 -10.01 -3.94
N SER A 223 -4.95 -9.66 -4.63
CA SER A 223 -4.11 -8.51 -4.30
C SER A 223 -4.92 -7.21 -4.33
N ALA A 224 -5.68 -6.95 -5.39
CA ALA A 224 -6.43 -5.70 -5.54
C ALA A 224 -7.48 -5.54 -4.43
N LEU A 225 -8.17 -6.63 -4.07
CA LEU A 225 -9.09 -6.66 -2.94
C LEU A 225 -8.36 -6.40 -1.61
N GLY A 226 -7.24 -7.09 -1.36
CA GLY A 226 -6.44 -6.89 -0.15
C GLY A 226 -5.90 -5.47 -0.03
N GLN A 227 -5.40 -4.89 -1.12
CA GLN A 227 -4.90 -3.52 -1.16
C GLN A 227 -5.98 -2.50 -0.87
N SER A 228 -7.21 -2.73 -1.34
CA SER A 228 -8.34 -1.87 -1.03
C SER A 228 -8.56 -1.77 0.48
N PHE A 229 -8.48 -2.89 1.21
CA PHE A 229 -8.56 -2.89 2.68
C PHE A 229 -7.33 -2.26 3.35
N ILE A 230 -6.12 -2.43 2.81
CA ILE A 230 -4.91 -1.76 3.31
C ILE A 230 -5.03 -0.25 3.16
N PHE A 231 -5.32 0.24 1.96
CA PHE A 231 -5.47 1.67 1.71
C PHE A 231 -6.64 2.25 2.49
N MET A 232 -7.73 1.49 2.69
CA MET A 232 -8.84 1.90 3.56
C MET A 232 -8.35 2.03 5.01
N THR A 233 -7.59 1.05 5.51
CA THR A 233 -7.02 1.10 6.86
C THR A 233 -6.11 2.31 7.03
N VAL A 234 -5.23 2.59 6.07
CA VAL A 234 -4.33 3.74 6.09
C VAL A 234 -5.08 5.06 6.07
N VAL A 235 -6.17 5.17 5.30
CA VAL A 235 -6.97 6.41 5.17
C VAL A 235 -7.98 6.61 6.30
N TYR A 236 -8.44 5.58 7.00
CA TYR A 236 -9.33 5.74 8.15
C TYR A 236 -8.56 5.74 9.47
N PHE A 237 -7.72 4.74 9.71
CA PHE A 237 -7.08 4.50 11.01
C PHE A 237 -5.61 4.94 11.07
N GLY A 238 -4.97 5.09 9.91
CA GLY A 238 -3.58 5.52 9.77
C GLY A 238 -2.63 4.35 9.49
N PRO A 239 -1.39 4.64 9.07
CA PRO A 239 -0.42 3.61 8.71
C PRO A 239 0.07 2.78 9.91
N LEU A 240 0.08 3.34 11.13
CA LEU A 240 0.41 2.57 12.35
C LEU A 240 -0.56 1.41 12.55
N THR A 241 -1.87 1.66 12.46
CA THR A 241 -2.87 0.59 12.55
C THR A 241 -2.70 -0.42 11.42
N CYS A 242 -2.39 0.01 10.20
CA CYS A 242 -2.10 -0.89 9.08
C CYS A 242 -0.89 -1.81 9.38
N SER A 243 0.18 -1.27 9.94
CA SER A 243 1.35 -2.05 10.37
C SER A 243 0.98 -3.10 11.42
N ILE A 244 0.16 -2.74 12.41
CA ILE A 244 -0.32 -3.68 13.43
C ILE A 244 -1.15 -4.81 12.81
N ILE A 245 -2.10 -4.49 11.92
CA ILE A 245 -2.94 -5.51 11.27
C ILE A 245 -2.09 -6.48 10.44
N THR A 246 -1.15 -5.95 9.64
CA THR A 246 -0.32 -6.78 8.75
C THR A 246 0.71 -7.62 9.50
N THR A 247 1.30 -7.10 10.59
CA THR A 247 2.22 -7.86 11.47
C THR A 247 1.47 -8.93 12.24
N THR A 248 0.28 -8.62 12.77
CA THR A 248 -0.60 -9.59 13.42
C THR A 248 -0.96 -10.75 12.49
N ARG A 249 -1.33 -10.45 11.24
CA ARG A 249 -1.55 -11.47 10.20
C ARG A 249 -0.33 -12.36 10.01
N LYS A 250 0.86 -11.77 9.78
CA LYS A 250 2.11 -12.52 9.57
C LYS A 250 2.41 -13.43 10.77
N PHE A 251 2.19 -12.93 11.99
CA PHE A 251 2.37 -13.72 13.20
C PHE A 251 1.42 -14.92 13.28
N PHE A 252 0.13 -14.75 13.01
CA PHE A 252 -0.81 -15.88 13.03
C PHE A 252 -0.48 -16.93 11.96
N THR A 253 0.00 -16.52 10.79
CA THR A 253 0.49 -17.48 9.78
C THR A 253 1.72 -18.24 10.28
N ILE A 254 2.64 -17.58 10.98
CA ILE A 254 3.79 -18.25 11.62
C ILE A 254 3.33 -19.24 12.70
N LEU A 255 2.41 -18.82 13.57
CA LEU A 255 1.87 -19.68 14.63
C LEU A 255 1.14 -20.90 14.03
N ALA A 256 0.34 -20.70 12.99
CA ALA A 256 -0.32 -21.80 12.28
C ALA A 256 0.70 -22.78 11.68
N SER A 257 1.77 -22.27 11.06
CA SER A 257 2.87 -23.10 10.56
C SER A 257 3.53 -23.92 11.66
N VAL A 258 3.82 -23.31 12.82
CA VAL A 258 4.40 -24.00 13.98
C VAL A 258 3.49 -25.10 14.51
N ILE A 259 2.19 -24.83 14.64
CA ILE A 259 1.20 -25.79 15.14
C ILE A 259 1.07 -26.97 14.15
N LEU A 260 1.04 -26.69 12.84
CA LEU A 260 0.87 -27.71 11.80
C LEU A 260 2.12 -28.57 11.58
N PHE A 261 3.32 -27.99 11.67
CA PHE A 261 4.58 -28.70 11.45
C PHE A 261 5.25 -29.19 12.74
N ALA A 262 4.61 -28.98 13.90
CA ALA A 262 5.12 -29.36 15.22
C ALA A 262 6.57 -28.92 15.50
N ASN A 263 7.00 -27.79 14.91
CA ASN A 263 8.35 -27.26 15.11
C ASN A 263 8.40 -26.49 16.45
N PRO A 264 9.20 -26.91 17.44
CA PRO A 264 9.22 -26.23 18.74
C PRO A 264 9.78 -24.80 18.59
N ILE A 265 8.99 -23.80 18.96
CA ILE A 265 9.45 -22.41 19.11
C ILE A 265 10.33 -22.34 20.36
N SER A 266 11.56 -21.85 20.21
CA SER A 266 12.46 -21.62 21.33
C SER A 266 11.89 -20.57 22.30
N PRO A 267 12.10 -20.71 23.63
CA PRO A 267 11.66 -19.70 24.60
C PRO A 267 12.09 -18.27 24.25
N LEU A 268 13.27 -18.10 23.62
CA LEU A 268 13.76 -16.79 23.20
C LEU A 268 12.94 -16.18 22.04
N GLN A 269 12.41 -17.01 21.13
CA GLN A 269 11.53 -16.58 20.04
C GLN A 269 10.16 -16.15 20.57
N TRP A 270 9.66 -16.79 21.62
CA TRP A 270 8.46 -16.36 22.33
C TRP A 270 8.65 -15.01 23.01
N VAL A 271 9.79 -14.80 23.68
CA VAL A 271 10.13 -13.49 24.27
C VAL A 271 10.18 -12.41 23.20
N GLY A 272 10.86 -12.65 22.07
CA GLY A 272 10.92 -11.72 20.95
C GLY A 272 9.53 -11.40 20.38
N THR A 273 8.68 -12.40 20.24
CA THR A 273 7.28 -12.23 19.79
C THR A 273 6.51 -11.31 20.73
N VAL A 274 6.53 -11.60 22.04
CA VAL A 274 5.82 -10.78 23.03
C VAL A 274 6.33 -9.34 23.02
N LEU A 275 7.64 -9.15 22.88
CA LEU A 275 8.26 -7.82 22.83
C LEU A 275 7.80 -7.02 21.60
N VAL A 276 7.68 -7.64 20.43
CA VAL A 276 7.16 -6.99 19.21
C VAL A 276 5.72 -6.53 19.39
N PHE A 277 4.83 -7.40 19.88
CA PHE A 277 3.43 -7.04 20.10
C PHE A 277 3.26 -5.99 21.20
N LEU A 278 4.06 -6.08 22.27
CA LEU A 278 4.05 -5.10 23.33
C LEU A 278 4.53 -3.73 22.82
N GLY A 279 5.63 -3.69 22.04
CA GLY A 279 6.12 -2.45 21.42
C GLY A 279 5.09 -1.79 20.50
N LEU A 280 4.48 -2.57 19.60
CA LEU A 280 3.43 -2.08 18.71
C LEU A 280 2.17 -1.62 19.46
N GLY A 281 1.79 -2.35 20.51
CA GLY A 281 0.65 -2.01 21.36
C GLY A 281 0.88 -0.74 22.18
N LEU A 282 2.10 -0.56 22.71
CA LEU A 282 2.50 0.67 23.39
C LEU A 282 2.51 1.86 22.43
N ASP A 283 3.03 1.70 21.21
CA ASP A 283 3.01 2.76 20.20
C ASP A 283 1.58 3.12 19.78
N ALA A 284 0.69 2.14 19.64
CA ALA A 284 -0.73 2.39 19.36
C ALA A 284 -1.43 3.20 20.46
N LYS A 285 -1.06 2.96 21.73
CA LYS A 285 -1.69 3.60 22.90
C LYS A 285 -1.07 4.96 23.24
N PHE A 286 0.26 5.08 23.13
CA PHE A 286 1.02 6.24 23.61
C PHE A 286 1.69 7.06 22.49
N GLY A 287 1.88 6.51 21.29
CA GLY A 287 2.53 7.19 20.17
C GLY A 287 1.77 8.41 19.63
N LYS A 288 0.49 8.59 20.00
CA LYS A 288 -0.32 9.77 19.65
C LYS A 288 -0.16 10.96 20.63
N GLY A 289 0.84 10.95 21.50
CA GLY A 289 1.11 12.03 22.45
C GLY A 289 2.26 12.95 22.03
N ALA A 290 1.97 14.01 21.25
CA ALA A 290 2.58 15.36 21.35
C ALA A 290 2.34 16.16 20.06
N LYS A 291 1.11 16.64 19.83
CA LYS A 291 0.95 17.87 19.06
C LYS A 291 1.49 19.00 19.95
N LYS A 292 2.76 19.37 19.78
CA LYS A 292 3.28 20.63 20.29
C LYS A 292 2.52 21.76 19.58
N THR A 293 1.56 22.35 20.27
CA THR A 293 1.10 23.71 20.01
C THR A 293 2.31 24.63 20.12
N SER A 294 2.85 25.06 18.99
CA SER A 294 3.77 26.21 18.98
C SER A 294 2.91 27.44 19.24
N HIS A 295 3.14 28.07 20.39
CA HIS A 295 2.79 29.47 20.62
C HIS A 295 3.68 30.38 19.77
#